data_AF-H2ZUB1-F1
#
_entry.id   AF-H2ZUB1-F1
#
_cell.length_a   1.000
_cell.length_b   1.000
_cell.length_c   1.000
_cell.angle_alpha   90.00
_cell.angle_beta   90.00
_cell.angle_gamma   90.00
#
_symmetry.space_group_name_H-M   'P 1'
#
loop_
_entity.id
_entity.type
_entity.pdbx_description
1 polymer ?
#
loop_
_entity_poly.entity_id
_entity_poly.type
_entity_poly.pdbx_seq_one_letter_code
_entity_poly.pdbx_strand_id
1 'polypeptide(L)'
;VTATELATVYHTVKHNLSYSSMDCGVKLMQKIFNDSGSIVKKLSCGRTKAESLVKNVLAPKAVSQVSLALSGDGKPLPFAIQTDASNKGNCKMFPIAVQFFTPQNGLLNRMIDFVENPDESANGIVKCITNSLENVGLSLDNVSAFSADNTNVNYGVHNFMYTDLHKKHENLLQGNCHAHIVHSVVRHALNELSVDIETVVLKVYGFFSVSAKRRENLKEFFDFFLDVQWREILRHVTTRWLSLNPAISRMLQNWVAIKSYFISIGDDRPKQIQKVLKLAKHADTVILWRNNILNIFEEAIKKLERNDTNAPELYRSMKCLKDKLNQRKEDEYYGYLTKQKMTGLSPSEAETAKKEFKEFLNCAIAYLENWLFCLQPLSLHTAASQISCTDMENVVQRLNLIKRLQLHMDNMYGEFSAFKQILHELKKAEDWKGKSTPLKWKTVFEATDTLPNMLSVLSFVLSIPATTRYVERIFSYMQNKWNDNRNRCSTELTKSELLMSLNLDLSCADFHTMVLKDRALTAARRNQKYSWKSAHHNSQKNFILP
;
A
#
# COMPACT_ATOMS: atom_id res chain seq x y z
N VAL A 1 -16.84 25.05 -23.83
CA VAL A 1 -17.80 24.90 -22.72
C VAL A 1 -17.69 23.52 -22.09
N THR A 2 -18.19 22.43 -22.69
CA THR A 2 -18.18 21.10 -22.01
C THR A 2 -16.79 20.59 -21.63
N ALA A 3 -15.77 20.79 -22.46
CA ALA A 3 -14.38 20.43 -22.12
C ALA A 3 -13.89 21.19 -20.87
N THR A 4 -14.19 22.49 -20.81
CA THR A 4 -13.92 23.35 -19.66
C THR A 4 -14.65 22.87 -18.42
N GLU A 5 -15.93 22.51 -18.53
CA GLU A 5 -16.70 21.96 -17.40
C GLU A 5 -16.10 20.64 -16.89
N LEU A 6 -15.73 19.73 -17.78
CA LEU A 6 -15.05 18.48 -17.41
C LEU A 6 -13.71 18.75 -16.72
N ALA A 7 -12.92 19.70 -17.23
CA ALA A 7 -11.64 20.09 -16.63
C ALA A 7 -11.82 20.75 -15.25
N THR A 8 -12.83 21.61 -15.09
CA THR A 8 -13.18 22.20 -13.78
C THR A 8 -13.58 21.12 -12.78
N VAL A 9 -14.42 20.16 -13.19
CA VAL A 9 -14.85 19.04 -12.34
C VAL A 9 -13.66 18.15 -11.97
N TYR A 10 -12.80 17.82 -12.94
CA TYR A 10 -11.58 17.06 -12.69
C TYR A 10 -10.67 17.77 -11.68
N HIS A 11 -10.46 19.08 -11.85
CA HIS A 11 -9.69 19.90 -10.92
C HIS A 11 -10.29 19.87 -9.50
N THR A 12 -11.61 20.06 -9.37
CA THR A 12 -12.31 20.01 -8.09
C THR A 12 -12.05 18.70 -7.35
N VAL A 13 -12.19 17.56 -8.02
CA VAL A 13 -11.99 16.26 -7.37
C VAL A 13 -10.51 15.94 -7.16
N LYS A 14 -9.63 16.25 -8.12
CA LYS A 14 -8.18 16.01 -8.01
C LYS A 14 -7.59 16.71 -6.79
N HIS A 15 -8.03 17.94 -6.54
CA HIS A 15 -7.54 18.76 -5.44
C HIS A 15 -8.43 18.71 -4.18
N ASN A 16 -9.37 17.76 -4.12
CA ASN A 16 -10.28 17.55 -2.98
C ASN A 16 -11.07 18.80 -2.58
N LEU A 17 -11.39 19.67 -3.55
CA LEU A 17 -12.25 20.83 -3.33
C LEU A 17 -13.71 20.35 -3.13
N SER A 18 -14.51 21.18 -2.46
CA SER A 18 -15.93 20.90 -2.27
C SER A 18 -16.73 21.31 -3.52
N TYR A 19 -17.78 20.55 -3.85
CA TYR A 19 -18.68 20.93 -4.95
C TYR A 19 -19.37 22.27 -4.70
N SER A 20 -19.60 22.64 -3.43
CA SER A 20 -20.12 23.97 -3.07
C SER A 20 -19.13 25.08 -3.42
N SER A 21 -17.84 24.88 -3.15
CA SER A 21 -16.78 25.81 -3.56
C SER A 21 -16.71 25.92 -5.08
N MET A 22 -16.80 24.80 -5.81
CA MET A 22 -16.81 24.81 -7.27
C MET A 22 -18.03 25.55 -7.84
N ASP A 23 -19.24 25.32 -7.32
CA ASP A 23 -20.45 26.02 -7.77
C ASP A 23 -20.35 27.54 -7.54
N CYS A 24 -19.86 27.96 -6.37
CA CYS A 24 -19.54 29.36 -6.10
C CYS A 24 -18.47 29.90 -7.06
N GLY A 25 -17.39 29.13 -7.28
CA GLY A 25 -16.28 29.49 -8.15
C GLY A 25 -16.72 29.68 -9.60
N VAL A 26 -17.58 28.82 -10.15
CA VAL A 26 -18.13 28.98 -11.51
C VAL A 26 -18.92 30.29 -11.63
N LYS A 27 -19.77 30.59 -10.64
CA LYS A 27 -20.54 31.85 -10.61
C LYS A 27 -19.64 33.08 -10.46
N LEU A 28 -18.57 32.97 -9.68
CA LEU A 28 -17.58 34.05 -9.51
C LEU A 28 -16.80 34.28 -10.80
N MET A 29 -16.32 33.22 -11.46
CA MET A 29 -15.59 33.33 -12.73
C MET A 29 -16.44 34.02 -13.81
N GLN A 30 -17.75 33.74 -13.87
CA GLN A 30 -18.66 34.44 -14.78
C GLN A 30 -18.73 35.96 -14.55
N LYS A 31 -18.56 36.41 -13.29
CA LYS A 31 -18.52 37.83 -12.94
C LYS A 31 -17.16 38.48 -13.22
N ILE A 32 -16.07 37.78 -12.94
CA ILE A 32 -14.70 38.27 -13.15
C ILE A 32 -14.38 38.36 -14.65
N PHE A 33 -14.69 37.31 -15.41
CA PHE A 33 -14.41 37.21 -16.85
C PHE A 33 -15.67 37.50 -17.67
N ASN A 34 -16.10 38.77 -17.60
CA ASN A 34 -17.37 39.25 -18.13
C ASN A 34 -17.27 39.85 -19.55
N ASP A 35 -16.21 39.59 -20.29
CA ASP A 35 -16.03 40.03 -21.67
C ASP A 35 -17.03 39.36 -22.63
N SER A 36 -17.42 40.10 -23.67
CA SER A 36 -18.39 39.65 -24.68
C SER A 36 -17.71 38.66 -25.64
N GLY A 37 -17.82 37.36 -25.33
CA GLY A 37 -17.19 36.28 -26.10
C GLY A 37 -16.59 35.18 -25.22
N SER A 38 -16.41 35.45 -23.92
CA SER A 38 -15.80 34.51 -22.99
C SER A 38 -16.57 33.19 -22.90
N ILE A 39 -15.83 32.07 -22.98
CA ILE A 39 -16.38 30.72 -22.74
C ILE A 39 -16.97 30.63 -21.32
N VAL A 40 -16.43 31.42 -20.39
CA VAL A 40 -16.77 31.44 -18.97
C VAL A 40 -18.23 31.86 -18.75
N LYS A 41 -18.75 32.84 -19.50
CA LYS A 41 -20.17 33.22 -19.46
C LYS A 41 -21.12 32.06 -19.79
N LYS A 42 -20.68 31.13 -20.63
CA LYS A 42 -21.48 29.97 -21.08
C LYS A 42 -21.33 28.76 -20.16
N LEU A 43 -20.45 28.80 -19.16
CA LEU A 43 -20.31 27.69 -18.21
C LEU A 43 -21.60 27.57 -17.39
N SER A 44 -22.13 26.36 -17.28
CA SER A 44 -23.27 26.08 -16.42
C SER A 44 -23.02 24.74 -15.75
N CYS A 45 -22.17 24.76 -14.73
CA CYS A 45 -21.74 23.57 -13.99
C CYS A 45 -21.91 23.76 -12.49
N GLY A 46 -23.16 23.59 -12.03
CA GLY A 46 -23.45 23.50 -10.59
C GLY A 46 -23.22 22.09 -10.04
N ARG A 47 -23.43 21.93 -8.73
CA ARG A 47 -23.16 20.70 -7.96
C ARG A 47 -23.73 19.43 -8.62
N THR A 48 -25.02 19.41 -8.91
CA THR A 48 -25.71 18.25 -9.50
C THR A 48 -25.11 17.82 -10.84
N LYS A 49 -24.71 18.78 -11.67
CA LYS A 49 -24.08 18.47 -12.97
C LYS A 49 -22.67 17.94 -12.75
N ALA A 50 -21.90 18.53 -11.85
CA ALA A 50 -20.56 18.05 -11.53
C ALA A 50 -20.57 16.61 -11.00
N GLU A 51 -21.42 16.30 -10.03
CA GLU A 51 -21.57 14.93 -9.52
C GLU A 51 -21.97 13.95 -10.63
N SER A 52 -22.88 14.37 -11.51
CA SER A 52 -23.32 13.57 -12.66
C SER A 52 -22.17 13.32 -13.65
N LEU A 53 -21.33 14.32 -13.91
CA LEU A 53 -20.15 14.19 -14.77
C LEU A 53 -19.10 13.26 -14.15
N VAL A 54 -18.88 13.34 -12.84
CA VAL A 54 -17.97 12.43 -12.12
C VAL A 54 -18.46 11.00 -12.23
N LYS A 55 -19.71 10.74 -11.82
CA LYS A 55 -20.27 9.37 -11.75
C LYS A 55 -20.47 8.72 -13.11
N ASN A 56 -21.00 9.46 -14.08
CA ASN A 56 -21.52 8.85 -15.31
C ASN A 56 -20.63 9.11 -16.54
N VAL A 57 -19.56 9.89 -16.42
CA VAL A 57 -18.65 10.18 -17.54
C VAL A 57 -17.20 9.91 -17.16
N LEU A 58 -16.70 10.56 -16.11
CA LEU A 58 -15.27 10.52 -15.78
C LEU A 58 -14.84 9.21 -15.12
N ALA A 59 -15.60 8.70 -14.15
CA ALA A 59 -15.27 7.43 -13.50
C ALA A 59 -15.37 6.22 -14.46
N PRO A 60 -16.44 6.06 -15.29
CA PRO A 60 -16.50 4.99 -16.28
C PRO A 60 -15.38 5.08 -17.31
N LYS A 61 -15.03 6.30 -17.76
CA LYS A 61 -13.87 6.51 -18.62
C LYS A 61 -12.58 6.02 -17.95
N ALA A 62 -12.36 6.43 -16.71
CA ALA A 62 -11.17 6.09 -15.96
C ALA A 62 -11.00 4.57 -15.80
N VAL A 63 -12.09 3.84 -15.56
CA VAL A 63 -12.10 2.36 -15.52
C VAL A 63 -11.88 1.76 -16.91
N SER A 64 -12.56 2.28 -17.95
CA SER A 64 -12.41 1.76 -19.32
C SER A 64 -10.97 1.84 -19.84
N GLN A 65 -10.21 2.86 -19.44
CA GLN A 65 -8.78 2.97 -19.77
C GLN A 65 -7.94 1.86 -19.11
N VAL A 66 -8.31 1.43 -17.91
CA VAL A 66 -7.67 0.29 -17.23
C VAL A 66 -7.99 -1.01 -17.97
N SER A 67 -9.25 -1.25 -18.30
CA SER A 67 -9.66 -2.44 -19.06
C SER A 67 -9.00 -2.51 -20.44
N LEU A 68 -8.90 -1.37 -21.15
CA LEU A 68 -8.19 -1.30 -22.44
C LEU A 68 -6.70 -1.62 -22.29
N ALA A 69 -6.04 -1.06 -21.27
CA ALA A 69 -4.63 -1.36 -21.01
C ALA A 69 -4.39 -2.84 -20.67
N LEU A 70 -5.33 -3.48 -19.95
CA LEU A 70 -5.26 -4.89 -19.60
C LEU A 70 -5.63 -5.84 -20.75
N SER A 71 -6.47 -5.39 -21.68
CA SER A 71 -6.83 -6.18 -22.87
C SER A 71 -5.65 -6.33 -23.84
N GLY A 72 -4.70 -5.39 -23.81
CA GLY A 72 -3.54 -5.35 -24.70
C GLY A 72 -3.92 -5.25 -26.17
N ASP A 73 -2.96 -5.52 -27.06
CA ASP A 73 -3.17 -5.60 -28.51
C ASP A 73 -3.80 -6.94 -28.92
N GLY A 74 -4.89 -7.32 -28.26
CA GLY A 74 -5.60 -8.59 -28.48
C GLY A 74 -5.07 -9.78 -27.69
N LYS A 75 -3.97 -9.61 -26.92
CA LYS A 75 -3.49 -10.59 -25.93
C LYS A 75 -3.65 -10.00 -24.51
N PRO A 76 -4.61 -10.49 -23.71
CA PRO A 76 -4.81 -10.01 -22.35
C PRO A 76 -3.53 -10.13 -21.51
N LEU A 77 -3.24 -9.09 -20.75
CA LEU A 77 -2.08 -9.04 -19.86
C LEU A 77 -2.38 -9.73 -18.53
N PRO A 78 -1.38 -10.41 -17.93
CA PRO A 78 -1.52 -10.91 -16.57
C PRO A 78 -1.59 -9.74 -15.58
N PHE A 79 -2.48 -9.85 -14.60
CA PHE A 79 -2.64 -8.85 -13.54
C PHE A 79 -2.93 -9.49 -12.20
N ALA A 80 -2.52 -8.87 -11.11
CA ALA A 80 -2.91 -9.31 -9.77
C ALA A 80 -4.06 -8.48 -9.23
N ILE A 81 -4.89 -9.09 -8.40
CA ILE A 81 -5.96 -8.41 -7.69
C ILE A 81 -5.47 -8.06 -6.29
N GLN A 82 -5.79 -6.84 -5.84
CA GLN A 82 -5.53 -6.36 -4.50
C GLN A 82 -6.83 -5.92 -3.84
N THR A 83 -7.09 -6.40 -2.62
CA THR A 83 -8.25 -5.97 -1.83
C THR A 83 -7.96 -6.04 -0.33
N ASP A 84 -8.68 -5.23 0.42
CA ASP A 84 -8.73 -5.24 1.88
C ASP A 84 -10.04 -4.56 2.32
N ALA A 85 -10.34 -4.56 3.61
CA ALA A 85 -11.54 -3.93 4.16
C ALA A 85 -11.21 -2.69 5.00
N SER A 86 -11.98 -1.62 4.82
CA SER A 86 -11.97 -0.48 5.73
C SER A 86 -13.36 -0.10 6.18
N ASN A 87 -13.48 0.33 7.44
CA ASN A 87 -14.74 0.74 8.03
C ASN A 87 -14.96 2.25 7.85
N LYS A 88 -16.16 2.63 7.41
CA LYS A 88 -16.65 4.02 7.44
C LYS A 88 -17.97 4.05 8.20
N GLY A 89 -17.91 4.41 9.48
CA GLY A 89 -19.07 4.26 10.36
C GLY A 89 -19.42 2.77 10.50
N ASN A 90 -20.65 2.41 10.14
CA ASN A 90 -21.15 1.03 10.11
C ASN A 90 -21.04 0.36 8.72
N CYS A 91 -20.52 1.06 7.71
CA CYS A 91 -20.35 0.52 6.36
C CYS A 91 -18.95 -0.09 6.21
N LYS A 92 -18.88 -1.29 5.62
CA LYS A 92 -17.63 -1.95 5.28
C LYS A 92 -17.33 -1.79 3.79
N MET A 93 -16.17 -1.20 3.50
CA MET A 93 -15.77 -0.82 2.15
C MET A 93 -14.60 -1.66 1.65
N PHE A 94 -14.71 -2.15 0.42
CA PHE A 94 -13.73 -3.01 -0.25
C PHE A 94 -13.31 -2.38 -1.59
N PRO A 95 -12.10 -1.81 -1.69
CA PRO A 95 -11.49 -1.50 -2.97
C PRO A 95 -11.11 -2.78 -3.70
N ILE A 96 -11.43 -2.85 -4.98
CA ILE A 96 -10.92 -3.86 -5.90
C ILE A 96 -9.91 -3.16 -6.80
N ALA A 97 -8.63 -3.44 -6.55
CA ALA A 97 -7.52 -2.89 -7.29
C ALA A 97 -6.79 -3.96 -8.11
N VAL A 98 -6.10 -3.52 -9.15
CA VAL A 98 -5.31 -4.36 -10.04
C VAL A 98 -3.89 -3.82 -10.18
N GLN A 99 -2.91 -4.73 -10.20
CA GLN A 99 -1.52 -4.43 -10.53
C GLN A 99 -1.10 -5.19 -11.78
N PHE A 100 -0.49 -4.48 -12.74
CA PHE A 100 -0.02 -5.05 -13.98
C PHE A 100 1.14 -4.24 -14.56
N PHE A 101 1.88 -4.83 -15.49
CA PHE A 101 3.00 -4.18 -16.16
C PHE A 101 2.69 -3.99 -17.64
N THR A 102 3.09 -2.85 -18.21
CA THR A 102 3.04 -2.59 -19.65
C THR A 102 4.40 -2.07 -20.14
N PRO A 103 4.84 -2.41 -21.36
CA PRO A 103 6.05 -1.83 -21.94
C PRO A 103 6.04 -0.30 -21.98
N GLN A 104 4.87 0.31 -22.18
CA GLN A 104 4.75 1.76 -22.38
C GLN A 104 4.77 2.54 -21.06
N ASN A 105 4.15 2.00 -20.01
CA ASN A 105 3.98 2.73 -18.75
C ASN A 105 4.75 2.13 -17.57
N GLY A 106 5.35 0.94 -17.74
CA GLY A 106 5.98 0.20 -16.65
C GLY A 106 4.94 -0.43 -15.73
N LEU A 107 5.24 -0.49 -14.43
CA LEU A 107 4.36 -1.06 -13.41
C LEU A 107 3.24 -0.08 -13.03
N LEU A 108 2.00 -0.55 -13.13
CA LEU A 108 0.79 0.23 -12.86
C LEU A 108 -0.03 -0.42 -11.75
N ASN A 109 -0.56 0.43 -10.87
CA ASN A 109 -1.59 0.09 -9.91
C ASN A 109 -2.83 0.94 -10.19
N ARG A 110 -4.00 0.30 -10.31
CA ARG A 110 -5.27 0.95 -10.69
C ARG A 110 -6.42 0.38 -9.87
N MET A 111 -7.47 1.16 -9.66
CA MET A 111 -8.69 0.70 -9.00
C MET A 111 -9.77 0.43 -10.04
N ILE A 112 -10.40 -0.73 -10.01
CA ILE A 112 -11.51 -1.06 -10.93
C ILE A 112 -12.87 -0.92 -10.26
N ASP A 113 -12.94 -1.11 -8.93
CA ASP A 113 -14.18 -0.98 -8.18
C ASP A 113 -13.94 -0.56 -6.72
N PHE A 114 -14.99 -0.09 -6.06
CA PHE A 114 -15.02 0.25 -4.64
C PHE A 114 -16.40 -0.07 -4.08
N VAL A 115 -16.51 -1.19 -3.38
CA VAL A 115 -17.80 -1.82 -3.08
C VAL A 115 -18.09 -1.74 -1.59
N GLU A 116 -19.33 -1.40 -1.25
CA GLU A 116 -19.87 -1.60 0.09
C GLU A 116 -20.43 -3.02 0.17
N ASN A 117 -19.94 -3.83 1.11
CA ASN A 117 -20.43 -5.19 1.27
C ASN A 117 -20.58 -5.53 2.77
N PRO A 118 -21.81 -5.79 3.26
CA PRO A 118 -22.03 -6.20 4.65
C PRO A 118 -21.63 -7.65 4.92
N ASP A 119 -21.52 -8.50 3.89
CA ASP A 119 -21.10 -9.90 4.04
C ASP A 119 -19.57 -10.01 4.05
N GLU A 120 -19.02 -10.14 5.25
CA GLU A 120 -17.57 -10.30 5.48
C GLU A 120 -17.05 -11.73 5.27
N SER A 121 -17.93 -12.66 4.87
CA SER A 121 -17.51 -14.03 4.59
C SER A 121 -16.61 -14.09 3.36
N ALA A 122 -15.73 -15.10 3.32
CA ALA A 122 -14.88 -15.34 2.16
C ALA A 122 -15.71 -15.45 0.86
N ASN A 123 -16.87 -16.12 0.90
CA ASN A 123 -17.78 -16.26 -0.22
C ASN A 123 -18.34 -14.91 -0.71
N GLY A 124 -18.79 -14.06 0.22
CA GLY A 124 -19.31 -12.73 -0.10
C GLY A 124 -18.28 -11.88 -0.82
N ILE A 125 -17.03 -11.88 -0.34
CA ILE A 125 -15.95 -11.09 -0.94
C ILE A 125 -15.50 -11.69 -2.29
N VAL A 126 -15.40 -13.01 -2.42
CA VAL A 126 -15.07 -13.66 -3.71
C VAL A 126 -16.12 -13.36 -4.78
N LYS A 127 -17.40 -13.36 -4.41
CA LYS A 127 -18.50 -12.95 -5.29
C LYS A 127 -18.37 -11.48 -5.68
N CYS A 128 -18.05 -10.60 -4.73
CA CYS A 128 -17.78 -9.19 -5.00
C CYS A 128 -16.66 -9.02 -6.04
N ILE A 129 -15.51 -9.69 -5.86
CA ILE A 129 -14.38 -9.63 -6.79
C ILE A 129 -14.80 -10.11 -8.18
N THR A 130 -15.44 -11.28 -8.26
CA THR A 130 -15.82 -11.89 -9.54
C THR A 130 -16.78 -10.98 -10.30
N ASN A 131 -17.81 -10.46 -9.64
CA ASN A 131 -18.77 -9.53 -10.23
C ASN A 131 -18.08 -8.23 -10.69
N SER A 132 -17.16 -7.68 -9.90
CA SER A 132 -16.42 -6.47 -10.27
C SER A 132 -15.56 -6.68 -11.52
N LEU A 133 -14.92 -7.85 -11.68
CA LEU A 133 -14.15 -8.19 -12.88
C LEU A 133 -15.05 -8.34 -14.12
N GLU A 134 -16.15 -9.09 -13.99
CA GLU A 134 -17.12 -9.31 -15.06
C GLU A 134 -17.70 -7.99 -15.57
N ASN A 135 -18.07 -7.08 -14.65
CA ASN A 135 -18.62 -5.76 -14.97
C ASN A 135 -17.66 -4.88 -15.80
N VAL A 136 -16.35 -5.11 -15.71
CA VAL A 136 -15.33 -4.37 -16.45
C VAL A 136 -14.73 -5.17 -17.62
N GLY A 137 -15.27 -6.36 -17.90
CA GLY A 137 -14.86 -7.24 -18.99
C GLY A 137 -13.52 -7.93 -18.78
N LEU A 138 -13.11 -8.16 -17.53
CA LEU A 138 -11.86 -8.85 -17.20
C LEU A 138 -12.13 -10.31 -16.80
N SER A 139 -11.31 -11.24 -17.29
CA SER A 139 -11.38 -12.66 -16.90
C SER A 139 -10.52 -12.95 -15.68
N LEU A 140 -11.02 -13.85 -14.81
CA LEU A 140 -10.29 -14.41 -13.69
C LEU A 140 -9.07 -15.25 -14.14
N ASP A 141 -9.09 -15.83 -15.35
CA ASP A 141 -7.99 -16.68 -15.87
C ASP A 141 -6.68 -15.89 -16.05
N ASN A 142 -6.82 -14.59 -16.31
CA ASN A 142 -5.70 -13.67 -16.48
C ASN A 142 -5.12 -13.20 -15.14
N VAL A 143 -5.72 -13.59 -14.00
CA VAL A 143 -5.28 -13.15 -12.68
C VAL A 143 -4.04 -13.92 -12.25
N SER A 144 -2.91 -13.24 -12.13
CA SER A 144 -1.62 -13.83 -11.73
C SER A 144 -1.58 -14.17 -10.23
N ALA A 145 -2.04 -13.25 -9.39
CA ALA A 145 -2.02 -13.38 -7.95
C ALA A 145 -3.21 -12.68 -7.28
N PHE A 146 -3.57 -13.16 -6.10
CA PHE A 146 -4.47 -12.47 -5.18
C PHE A 146 -3.69 -11.94 -4.00
N SER A 147 -3.77 -10.63 -3.76
CA SER A 147 -3.03 -9.91 -2.73
C SER A 147 -3.98 -9.23 -1.75
N ALA A 148 -3.72 -9.46 -0.48
CA ALA A 148 -4.49 -9.02 0.67
C ALA A 148 -3.63 -9.15 1.93
N ASP A 149 -4.11 -8.63 3.05
CA ASP A 149 -3.46 -8.77 4.35
C ASP A 149 -3.46 -10.23 4.81
N ASN A 150 -2.43 -10.64 5.56
CA ASN A 150 -2.18 -12.03 5.97
C ASN A 150 -3.14 -12.53 7.07
N THR A 151 -4.39 -12.06 7.09
CA THR A 151 -5.40 -12.50 8.04
C THR A 151 -5.91 -13.90 7.70
N ASN A 152 -6.43 -14.59 8.71
CA ASN A 152 -7.02 -15.92 8.51
C ASN A 152 -8.16 -15.90 7.47
N VAL A 153 -8.98 -14.85 7.42
CA VAL A 153 -10.09 -14.72 6.44
C VAL A 153 -9.58 -14.72 4.99
N ASN A 154 -8.38 -14.17 4.75
CA ASN A 154 -7.80 -14.04 3.43
C ASN A 154 -7.03 -15.31 3.01
N TYR A 155 -6.25 -15.91 3.93
CA TYR A 155 -5.26 -16.96 3.62
C TYR A 155 -5.24 -18.20 4.54
N GLY A 156 -6.21 -18.39 5.43
CA GLY A 156 -6.19 -19.54 6.33
C GLY A 156 -6.39 -20.91 5.65
N VAL A 157 -6.48 -21.99 6.45
CA VAL A 157 -6.54 -23.39 5.98
C VAL A 157 -7.97 -23.92 5.67
N HIS A 158 -9.04 -23.40 6.28
CA HIS A 158 -10.44 -23.82 6.13
C HIS A 158 -11.41 -22.71 5.64
N ASN A 159 -11.93 -22.80 4.39
CA ASN A 159 -12.99 -21.95 3.80
C ASN A 159 -12.66 -20.44 3.67
N PHE A 160 -11.69 -20.10 2.82
CA PHE A 160 -11.15 -18.75 2.70
C PHE A 160 -11.03 -18.23 1.27
N MET A 161 -10.88 -16.89 1.13
CA MET A 161 -10.92 -16.19 -0.15
C MET A 161 -9.92 -16.73 -1.17
N TYR A 162 -8.66 -16.92 -0.77
CA TYR A 162 -7.65 -17.48 -1.66
C TYR A 162 -8.01 -18.90 -2.10
N THR A 163 -8.44 -19.77 -1.17
CA THR A 163 -8.81 -21.16 -1.48
C THR A 163 -9.97 -21.22 -2.46
N ASP A 164 -10.99 -20.37 -2.31
CA ASP A 164 -12.15 -20.35 -3.20
C ASP A 164 -11.83 -19.73 -4.57
N LEU A 165 -10.98 -18.71 -4.63
CA LEU A 165 -10.45 -18.21 -5.90
C LEU A 165 -9.55 -19.25 -6.57
N HIS A 166 -8.73 -19.98 -5.81
CA HIS A 166 -7.85 -21.03 -6.32
C HIS A 166 -8.64 -22.22 -6.87
N LYS A 167 -9.79 -22.58 -6.27
CA LYS A 167 -10.70 -23.59 -6.85
C LYS A 167 -11.23 -23.16 -8.21
N LYS A 168 -11.43 -21.86 -8.43
CA LYS A 168 -11.87 -21.28 -9.71
C LYS A 168 -10.71 -21.06 -10.69
N HIS A 169 -9.49 -20.93 -10.19
CA HIS A 169 -8.28 -20.68 -10.96
C HIS A 169 -7.06 -21.33 -10.31
N GLU A 170 -6.74 -22.55 -10.74
CA GLU A 170 -5.74 -23.43 -10.12
C GLU A 170 -4.32 -22.85 -10.13
N ASN A 171 -4.01 -21.89 -11.01
CA ASN A 171 -2.68 -21.28 -11.11
C ASN A 171 -2.59 -19.91 -10.41
N LEU A 172 -3.51 -19.59 -9.50
CA LEU A 172 -3.52 -18.34 -8.77
C LEU A 172 -2.43 -18.33 -7.68
N LEU A 173 -1.55 -17.33 -7.68
CA LEU A 173 -0.51 -17.18 -6.67
C LEU A 173 -1.00 -16.38 -5.44
N GLN A 174 -0.40 -16.68 -4.28
CA GLN A 174 -0.61 -15.89 -3.05
C GLN A 174 0.28 -14.64 -3.07
N GLY A 175 -0.33 -13.47 -3.20
CA GLY A 175 0.31 -12.15 -3.09
C GLY A 175 0.35 -11.65 -1.64
N ASN A 176 0.92 -12.44 -0.73
CA ASN A 176 1.00 -12.12 0.69
C ASN A 176 1.59 -10.71 0.94
N CYS A 177 1.13 -10.03 1.99
CA CYS A 177 1.70 -8.75 2.40
C CYS A 177 2.99 -8.98 3.21
N HIS A 178 4.14 -8.82 2.57
CA HIS A 178 5.44 -9.10 3.21
C HIS A 178 5.77 -8.12 4.35
N ALA A 179 5.27 -6.88 4.27
CA ALA A 179 5.35 -5.94 5.39
C ALA A 179 4.58 -6.46 6.62
N HIS A 180 3.39 -7.03 6.41
CA HIS A 180 2.60 -7.66 7.47
C HIS A 180 3.25 -8.92 8.03
N ILE A 181 3.91 -9.72 7.18
CA ILE A 181 4.72 -10.86 7.63
C ILE A 181 5.84 -10.39 8.56
N VAL A 182 6.62 -9.38 8.15
CA VAL A 182 7.71 -8.83 8.99
C VAL A 182 7.17 -8.23 10.29
N HIS A 183 6.02 -7.56 10.25
CA HIS A 183 5.35 -7.10 11.46
C HIS A 183 4.95 -8.27 12.38
N SER A 184 4.39 -9.33 11.82
CA SER A 184 4.00 -10.53 12.58
C SER A 184 5.20 -11.22 13.22
N VAL A 185 6.32 -11.34 12.49
CA VAL A 185 7.60 -11.84 13.01
C VAL A 185 7.98 -11.11 14.29
N VAL A 186 7.95 -9.78 14.27
CA VAL A 186 8.32 -9.00 15.46
C VAL A 186 7.30 -9.18 16.57
N ARG A 187 6.00 -9.16 16.27
CA ARG A 187 4.95 -9.35 17.28
C ARG A 187 5.08 -10.69 17.98
N HIS A 188 5.40 -11.76 17.25
CA HIS A 188 5.66 -13.08 17.83
C HIS A 188 6.94 -13.07 18.66
N ALA A 189 8.05 -12.56 18.13
CA ALA A 189 9.33 -12.52 18.82
C ALA A 189 9.29 -11.65 20.10
N LEU A 190 8.48 -10.58 20.13
CA LEU A 190 8.33 -9.73 21.32
C LEU A 190 7.74 -10.46 22.53
N ASN A 191 7.03 -11.58 22.32
CA ASN A 191 6.50 -12.38 23.43
C ASN A 191 7.61 -13.11 24.20
N GLU A 192 8.82 -13.23 23.64
CA GLU A 192 9.99 -13.81 24.32
C GLU A 192 10.60 -12.85 25.35
N LEU A 193 10.17 -11.58 25.37
CA LEU A 193 10.74 -10.57 26.27
C LEU A 193 9.96 -10.48 27.59
N SER A 194 10.70 -10.25 28.68
CA SER A 194 10.13 -10.05 30.02
C SER A 194 9.32 -8.75 30.17
N VAL A 195 9.49 -7.79 29.25
CA VAL A 195 8.86 -6.46 29.29
C VAL A 195 7.98 -6.25 28.07
N ASP A 196 6.66 -6.14 28.29
CA ASP A 196 5.71 -5.67 27.28
C ASP A 196 5.78 -4.14 27.13
N ILE A 197 6.78 -3.74 26.36
CA ILE A 197 7.14 -2.35 26.09
C ILE A 197 6.18 -1.64 25.13
N GLU A 198 5.39 -2.37 24.34
CA GLU A 198 4.26 -1.74 23.62
C GLU A 198 3.23 -1.22 24.62
N THR A 199 2.86 -2.05 25.60
CA THR A 199 1.97 -1.62 26.69
C THR A 199 2.58 -0.49 27.51
N VAL A 200 3.89 -0.50 27.78
CA VAL A 200 4.57 0.62 28.46
C VAL A 200 4.38 1.93 27.71
N VAL A 201 4.70 1.96 26.42
CA VAL A 201 4.56 3.16 25.58
C VAL A 201 3.12 3.68 25.59
N LEU A 202 2.14 2.78 25.43
CA LEU A 202 0.72 3.14 25.47
C LEU A 202 0.29 3.71 26.82
N LYS A 203 0.76 3.12 27.94
CA LYS A 203 0.44 3.58 29.29
C LYS A 203 1.10 4.92 29.62
N VAL A 204 2.36 5.12 29.21
CA VAL A 204 3.06 6.40 29.37
C VAL A 204 2.31 7.49 28.60
N TYR A 205 2.04 7.30 27.31
CA TYR A 205 1.31 8.28 26.51
C TYR A 205 -0.10 8.53 27.08
N GLY A 206 -0.85 7.47 27.40
CA GLY A 206 -2.20 7.57 27.95
C GLY A 206 -2.25 8.35 29.26
N PHE A 207 -1.25 8.19 30.13
CA PHE A 207 -1.19 8.87 31.42
C PHE A 207 -1.05 10.40 31.29
N PHE A 208 -0.22 10.86 30.35
CA PHE A 208 0.05 12.29 30.13
C PHE A 208 -0.93 12.96 29.17
N SER A 209 -1.43 12.25 28.15
CA SER A 209 -2.32 12.80 27.12
C SER A 209 -3.68 13.28 27.66
N VAL A 210 -4.13 12.75 28.80
CA VAL A 210 -5.44 13.07 29.40
C VAL A 210 -5.40 14.27 30.37
N SER A 211 -4.22 14.82 30.69
CA SER A 211 -4.12 15.89 31.69
C SER A 211 -3.00 16.87 31.35
N ALA A 212 -3.39 18.11 31.03
CA ALA A 212 -2.45 19.22 30.86
C ALA A 212 -1.61 19.46 32.12
N LYS A 213 -2.21 19.30 33.32
CA LYS A 213 -1.50 19.40 34.61
C LYS A 213 -0.40 18.36 34.74
N ARG A 214 -0.69 17.08 34.45
CA ARG A 214 0.35 16.02 34.49
C ARG A 214 1.47 16.30 33.48
N ARG A 215 1.13 16.84 32.31
CA ARG A 215 2.11 17.24 31.30
C ARG A 215 3.01 18.36 31.78
N GLU A 216 2.46 19.38 32.45
CA GLU A 216 3.23 20.50 32.98
C GLU A 216 4.12 20.06 34.14
N ASN A 217 3.57 19.30 35.10
CA ASN A 217 4.36 18.74 36.19
C ASN A 217 5.50 17.85 35.70
N LEU A 218 5.31 17.13 34.58
CA LEU A 218 6.40 16.35 33.99
C LEU A 218 7.52 17.25 33.45
N LYS A 219 7.21 18.41 32.87
CA LYS A 219 8.22 19.35 32.36
C LYS A 219 9.10 19.91 33.46
N GLU A 220 8.56 20.12 34.67
CA GLU A 220 9.35 20.57 35.82
C GLU A 220 10.56 19.65 36.07
N PHE A 221 10.39 18.33 35.88
CA PHE A 221 11.50 17.38 36.00
C PHE A 221 12.61 17.60 34.96
N PHE A 222 12.32 18.17 33.78
CA PHE A 222 13.34 18.48 32.79
C PHE A 222 14.20 19.68 33.21
N ASP A 223 13.62 20.67 33.90
CA ASP A 223 14.38 21.80 34.44
C ASP A 223 15.33 21.35 35.58
N PHE A 224 14.94 20.32 36.33
CA PHE A 224 15.79 19.71 37.37
C PHE A 224 16.95 18.85 36.79
N PHE A 225 16.78 18.26 35.60
CA PHE A 225 17.82 17.48 34.93
C PHE A 225 18.52 18.35 33.88
N LEU A 226 19.61 19.02 34.29
CA LEU A 226 20.35 20.08 33.57
C LEU A 226 20.76 19.82 32.09
N ASP A 227 20.49 18.63 31.52
CA ASP A 227 20.92 18.22 30.18
C ASP A 227 19.79 17.68 29.27
N VAL A 228 18.51 17.79 29.64
CA VAL A 228 17.41 17.22 28.82
C VAL A 228 16.38 18.27 28.40
N GLN A 229 16.31 18.55 27.10
CA GLN A 229 15.22 19.38 26.54
C GLN A 229 13.91 18.58 26.43
N TRP A 230 12.81 19.19 26.88
CA TRP A 230 11.47 18.61 26.72
C TRP A 230 11.15 18.30 25.26
N ARG A 231 10.65 17.08 25.03
CA ARG A 231 10.09 16.67 23.74
C ARG A 231 8.74 16.01 23.95
N GLU A 232 7.77 16.34 23.10
CA GLU A 232 6.42 15.79 23.23
C GLU A 232 6.41 14.26 23.19
N ILE A 233 5.69 13.60 24.09
CA ILE A 233 5.56 12.13 24.08
C ILE A 233 4.75 11.72 22.85
N LEU A 234 5.28 10.79 22.05
CA LEU A 234 4.62 10.33 20.84
C LEU A 234 3.58 9.26 21.14
N ARG A 235 2.45 9.32 20.43
CA ARG A 235 1.42 8.28 20.44
C ARG A 235 1.86 7.12 19.55
N HIS A 236 1.85 5.91 20.10
CA HIS A 236 1.84 4.68 19.30
C HIS A 236 0.39 4.31 18.94
N VAL A 237 0.18 3.90 17.69
CA VAL A 237 -1.09 3.35 17.21
C VAL A 237 -0.84 1.89 16.87
N THR A 238 -1.50 0.99 17.57
CA THR A 238 -1.30 -0.47 17.46
C THR A 238 -1.54 -1.00 16.04
N THR A 239 -2.43 -0.36 15.27
CA THR A 239 -2.68 -0.69 13.86
C THR A 239 -1.67 -0.09 12.90
N ARG A 240 -0.79 0.81 13.36
CA ARG A 240 0.29 1.43 12.56
C ARG A 240 1.63 1.14 13.20
N TRP A 241 2.13 -0.06 12.94
CA TRP A 241 3.35 -0.60 13.53
C TRP A 241 4.55 0.35 13.51
N LEU A 242 4.80 1.04 12.39
CA LEU A 242 5.90 2.00 12.23
C LEU A 242 5.85 3.20 13.19
N SER A 243 4.79 3.37 13.99
CA SER A 243 4.73 4.38 15.06
C SER A 243 5.38 3.94 16.37
N LEU A 244 5.67 2.64 16.55
CA LEU A 244 6.15 2.08 17.81
C LEU A 244 7.58 2.49 18.12
N ASN A 245 8.52 2.25 17.20
CA ASN A 245 9.92 2.55 17.45
C ASN A 245 10.18 4.07 17.58
N PRO A 246 9.56 4.97 16.80
CA PRO A 246 9.63 6.41 17.07
C PRO A 246 9.12 6.77 18.47
N ALA A 247 8.05 6.13 18.94
CA ALA A 247 7.53 6.36 20.28
C ALA A 247 8.48 5.84 21.38
N ILE A 248 9.13 4.68 21.18
CA ILE A 248 10.18 4.18 22.08
C ILE A 248 11.38 5.14 22.09
N SER A 249 11.88 5.55 20.92
CA SER A 249 12.99 6.51 20.80
C SER A 249 12.69 7.81 21.55
N ARG A 250 11.47 8.35 21.40
CA ARG A 250 11.05 9.55 22.12
C ARG A 250 10.93 9.31 23.63
N MET A 251 10.37 8.16 24.02
CA MET A 251 10.26 7.79 25.43
C MET A 251 11.64 7.65 26.07
N LEU A 252 12.60 7.03 25.36
CA LEU A 252 14.01 6.88 25.79
C LEU A 252 14.71 8.23 25.98
N GLN A 253 14.50 9.19 25.07
CA GLN A 253 15.01 10.56 25.21
C GLN A 253 14.51 11.25 26.48
N ASN A 254 13.27 10.96 26.87
CA ASN A 254 12.62 11.53 28.04
C ASN A 254 12.69 10.63 29.28
N TRP A 255 13.40 9.49 29.20
CA TRP A 255 13.19 8.38 30.12
C TRP A 255 13.59 8.68 31.56
N VAL A 256 14.64 9.47 31.74
CA VAL A 256 15.10 9.92 33.07
C VAL A 256 14.00 10.71 33.76
N ALA A 257 13.47 11.75 33.11
CA ALA A 257 12.41 12.59 33.66
C ALA A 257 11.10 11.80 33.87
N ILE A 258 10.73 10.95 32.89
CA ILE A 258 9.52 10.10 32.99
C ILE A 258 9.62 9.15 34.20
N LYS A 259 10.76 8.49 34.39
CA LYS A 259 10.97 7.59 35.54
C LYS A 259 10.91 8.35 36.85
N SER A 260 11.61 9.49 36.96
CA SER A 260 11.64 10.30 38.18
C SER A 260 10.25 10.82 38.56
N TYR A 261 9.47 11.28 37.57
CA TYR A 261 8.08 11.66 37.78
C TYR A 261 7.24 10.48 38.28
N PHE A 262 7.32 9.31 37.63
CA PHE A 262 6.56 8.16 38.09
C PHE A 262 6.99 7.68 39.47
N ILE A 263 8.26 7.85 39.85
CA ILE A 263 8.76 7.57 41.20
C ILE A 263 8.16 8.56 42.21
N SER A 264 8.09 9.86 41.89
CA SER A 264 7.62 10.89 42.82
C SER A 264 6.13 10.78 43.15
N ILE A 265 5.30 10.33 42.19
CA ILE A 265 3.84 10.23 42.41
C ILE A 265 3.40 8.98 43.18
N GLY A 266 4.33 8.15 43.67
CA GLY A 266 3.96 7.02 44.55
C GLY A 266 2.95 6.06 43.89
N ASP A 267 1.87 5.72 44.61
CA ASP A 267 0.88 4.73 44.18
C ASP A 267 -0.06 5.19 43.05
N ASP A 268 -0.06 6.47 42.69
CA ASP A 268 -0.88 7.00 41.57
C ASP A 268 -0.35 6.58 40.18
N ARG A 269 0.77 5.85 40.13
CA ARG A 269 1.39 5.38 38.89
C ARG A 269 0.64 4.17 38.29
N PRO A 270 0.60 4.02 36.96
CA PRO A 270 0.00 2.83 36.35
C PRO A 270 0.72 1.53 36.77
N LYS A 271 -0.04 0.47 37.09
CA LYS A 271 0.49 -0.84 37.54
C LYS A 271 1.54 -1.45 36.59
N GLN A 272 1.35 -1.31 35.28
CA GLN A 272 2.33 -1.80 34.30
C GLN A 272 3.67 -1.05 34.40
N ILE A 273 3.64 0.26 34.64
CA ILE A 273 4.85 1.06 34.87
C ILE A 273 5.50 0.67 36.19
N GLN A 274 4.72 0.38 37.24
CA GLN A 274 5.25 -0.13 38.50
C GLN A 274 6.04 -1.44 38.32
N LYS A 275 5.54 -2.39 37.51
CA LYS A 275 6.26 -3.64 37.18
C LYS A 275 7.60 -3.36 36.49
N VAL A 276 7.62 -2.45 35.53
CA VAL A 276 8.84 -2.05 34.79
C VAL A 276 9.85 -1.40 35.72
N LEU A 277 9.41 -0.50 36.60
CA LEU A 277 10.28 0.16 37.57
C LEU A 277 10.89 -0.81 38.58
N LYS A 278 10.19 -1.90 38.94
CA LYS A 278 10.74 -2.97 39.79
C LYS A 278 11.87 -3.76 39.13
N LEU A 279 11.82 -3.91 37.80
CA LEU A 279 12.88 -4.53 37.00
C LEU A 279 14.07 -3.58 36.73
N ALA A 280 13.95 -2.31 37.15
CA ALA A 280 14.99 -1.29 37.17
C ALA A 280 15.96 -1.35 35.97
N LYS A 281 17.21 -1.78 36.20
CA LYS A 281 18.27 -1.79 35.19
C LYS A 281 18.04 -2.83 34.09
N HIS A 282 17.42 -3.97 34.39
CA HIS A 282 17.06 -4.99 33.41
C HIS A 282 16.07 -4.42 32.39
N ALA A 283 14.99 -3.78 32.88
CA ALA A 283 13.99 -3.17 31.99
C ALA A 283 14.59 -2.07 31.11
N ASP A 284 15.42 -1.17 31.66
CA ASP A 284 16.13 -0.18 30.85
C ASP A 284 16.94 -0.83 29.70
N THR A 285 17.62 -1.94 30.00
CA THR A 285 18.44 -2.69 29.04
C THR A 285 17.59 -3.30 27.93
N VAL A 286 16.46 -3.94 28.29
CA VAL A 286 15.50 -4.51 27.33
C VAL A 286 14.90 -3.43 26.41
N ILE A 287 14.57 -2.25 26.96
CA ILE A 287 14.01 -1.14 26.18
C ILE A 287 15.04 -0.57 25.18
N LEU A 288 16.29 -0.38 25.61
CA LEU A 288 17.38 0.07 24.74
C LEU A 288 17.66 -0.93 23.61
N TRP A 289 17.71 -2.21 23.96
CA TRP A 289 17.89 -3.28 22.98
C TRP A 289 16.76 -3.30 21.96
N ARG A 290 15.51 -3.20 22.42
CA ARG A 290 14.35 -3.16 21.52
C ARG A 290 14.45 -2.01 20.52
N ASN A 291 14.80 -0.82 21.00
CA ASN A 291 14.97 0.32 20.11
C ASN A 291 16.02 0.07 19.03
N ASN A 292 17.12 -0.62 19.37
CA ASN A 292 18.15 -0.99 18.41
C ASN A 292 17.65 -2.02 17.38
N ILE A 293 17.06 -3.13 17.84
CA ILE A 293 16.65 -4.24 16.97
C ILE A 293 15.47 -3.85 16.06
N LEU A 294 14.52 -3.04 16.56
CA LEU A 294 13.39 -2.57 15.76
C LEU A 294 13.81 -1.70 14.58
N ASN A 295 14.92 -0.95 14.67
CA ASN A 295 15.42 -0.17 13.53
C ASN A 295 15.66 -1.05 12.29
N ILE A 296 16.14 -2.28 12.49
CA ILE A 296 16.46 -3.21 11.38
C ILE A 296 15.18 -3.70 10.71
N PHE A 297 14.15 -3.98 11.50
CA PHE A 297 12.83 -4.35 11.00
C PHE A 297 12.15 -3.16 10.29
N GLU A 298 12.25 -1.95 10.84
CA GLU A 298 11.72 -0.75 10.19
C GLU A 298 12.40 -0.42 8.87
N GLU A 299 13.73 -0.57 8.78
CA GLU A 299 14.46 -0.46 7.52
C GLU A 299 13.93 -1.46 6.47
N ALA A 300 13.71 -2.71 6.88
CA ALA A 300 13.19 -3.74 6.00
C ALA A 300 11.74 -3.44 5.55
N ILE A 301 10.86 -3.05 6.47
CA ILE A 301 9.47 -2.67 6.17
C ILE A 301 9.43 -1.45 5.24
N LYS A 302 10.17 -0.38 5.56
CA LYS A 302 10.25 0.82 4.71
C LYS A 302 10.75 0.49 3.30
N LYS A 303 11.63 -0.51 3.16
CA LYS A 303 12.07 -1.01 1.86
C LYS A 303 10.96 -1.78 1.16
N LEU A 304 10.29 -2.71 1.83
CA LEU A 304 9.20 -3.52 1.26
C LEU A 304 8.00 -2.67 0.84
N GLU A 305 7.75 -1.57 1.55
CA GLU A 305 6.69 -0.63 1.28
C GLU A 305 7.10 0.46 0.26
N ARG A 306 8.25 0.39 -0.43
CA ARG A 306 8.50 1.40 -1.48
C ARG A 306 7.54 1.19 -2.64
N ASN A 307 7.17 2.27 -3.32
CA ASN A 307 6.24 2.22 -4.45
C ASN A 307 6.76 1.40 -5.65
N ASP A 308 8.07 1.14 -5.69
CA ASP A 308 8.75 0.40 -6.75
C ASP A 308 9.16 -1.03 -6.35
N THR A 309 8.88 -1.45 -5.12
CA THR A 309 9.15 -2.83 -4.69
C THR A 309 8.20 -3.79 -5.37
N ASN A 310 8.76 -4.86 -5.90
CA ASN A 310 8.08 -5.84 -6.74
C ASN A 310 8.46 -7.27 -6.31
N ALA A 311 7.68 -8.27 -6.73
CA ALA A 311 7.88 -9.66 -6.33
C ALA A 311 9.32 -10.17 -6.50
N PRO A 312 10.03 -9.87 -7.60
CA PRO A 312 11.45 -10.21 -7.77
C PRO A 312 12.43 -9.70 -6.69
N GLU A 313 12.08 -8.64 -5.97
CA GLU A 313 12.94 -8.04 -4.94
C GLU A 313 12.65 -8.57 -3.52
N LEU A 314 11.55 -9.31 -3.34
CA LEU A 314 11.07 -9.79 -2.05
C LEU A 314 12.07 -10.74 -1.39
N TYR A 315 12.47 -11.79 -2.12
CA TYR A 315 13.38 -12.80 -1.59
C TYR A 315 14.69 -12.16 -1.09
N ARG A 316 15.29 -11.27 -1.89
CA ARG A 316 16.51 -10.56 -1.50
C ARG A 316 16.31 -9.68 -0.27
N SER A 317 15.18 -8.98 -0.19
CA SER A 317 14.91 -8.07 0.93
C SER A 317 14.65 -8.83 2.24
N MET A 318 13.88 -9.91 2.18
CA MET A 318 13.64 -10.80 3.32
C MET A 318 14.91 -11.55 3.75
N LYS A 319 15.70 -12.04 2.78
CA LYS A 319 16.98 -12.70 3.05
C LYS A 319 17.96 -11.74 3.73
N CYS A 320 18.08 -10.51 3.23
CA CYS A 320 18.93 -9.49 3.84
C CYS A 320 18.54 -9.17 5.29
N LEU A 321 17.24 -9.12 5.60
CA LEU A 321 16.76 -9.00 6.98
C LEU A 321 17.22 -10.21 7.82
N LYS A 322 16.99 -11.44 7.32
CA LYS A 322 17.40 -12.66 8.02
C LYS A 322 18.91 -12.69 8.28
N ASP A 323 19.72 -12.41 7.27
CA ASP A 323 21.19 -12.43 7.37
C ASP A 323 21.68 -11.40 8.41
N LYS A 324 21.07 -10.19 8.45
CA LYS A 324 21.36 -9.18 9.48
C LYS A 324 21.04 -9.66 10.91
N LEU A 325 20.00 -10.48 11.07
CA LEU A 325 19.61 -11.06 12.37
C LEU A 325 20.55 -12.21 12.76
N ASN A 326 20.88 -13.09 11.82
CA ASN A 326 21.83 -14.19 12.04
C ASN A 326 23.20 -13.66 12.45
N GLN A 327 23.74 -12.67 11.73
CA GLN A 327 25.04 -12.08 12.08
C GLN A 327 25.05 -11.53 13.51
N ARG A 328 23.98 -10.84 13.93
CA ARG A 328 23.87 -10.32 15.31
C ARG A 328 23.78 -11.42 16.36
N LYS A 329 23.12 -12.52 16.03
CA LYS A 329 23.03 -13.69 16.89
C LYS A 329 24.40 -14.35 17.06
N GLU A 330 25.15 -14.51 15.96
CA GLU A 330 26.49 -15.10 15.95
C GLU A 330 27.50 -14.23 16.70
N ASP A 331 27.46 -12.92 16.49
CA ASP A 331 28.35 -11.95 17.13
C ASP A 331 27.95 -11.60 18.58
N GLU A 332 26.80 -12.12 19.05
CA GLU A 332 26.12 -11.69 20.29
C GLU A 332 26.02 -10.16 20.40
N TYR A 333 25.72 -9.50 19.27
CA TYR A 333 25.67 -8.04 19.18
C TYR A 333 24.26 -7.50 19.43
N TYR A 334 24.08 -6.85 20.58
CA TYR A 334 22.81 -6.27 21.05
C TYR A 334 22.75 -4.73 20.91
N GLY A 335 23.69 -4.12 20.19
CA GLY A 335 23.80 -2.67 20.07
C GLY A 335 24.69 -2.04 21.14
N TYR A 336 25.35 -0.95 20.77
CA TYR A 336 26.38 -0.30 21.60
C TYR A 336 25.85 0.21 22.94
N LEU A 337 24.76 0.97 22.95
CA LEU A 337 24.15 1.51 24.17
C LEU A 337 23.62 0.40 25.08
N THR A 338 23.05 -0.66 24.51
CA THR A 338 22.63 -1.86 25.26
C THR A 338 23.83 -2.49 25.94
N LYS A 339 24.93 -2.72 25.21
CA LYS A 339 26.16 -3.31 25.76
C LYS A 339 26.74 -2.47 26.89
N GLN A 340 26.75 -1.14 26.75
CA GLN A 340 27.15 -0.23 27.82
C GLN A 340 26.23 -0.33 29.04
N LYS A 341 24.92 -0.47 28.84
CA LYS A 341 23.96 -0.61 29.96
C LYS A 341 24.12 -1.95 30.68
N MET A 342 24.43 -3.02 29.93
CA MET A 342 24.64 -4.35 30.47
C MET A 342 25.84 -4.46 31.42
N THR A 343 26.86 -3.60 31.30
CA THR A 343 28.01 -3.61 32.25
C THR A 343 27.60 -3.22 33.68
N GLY A 344 26.46 -2.54 33.84
CA GLY A 344 25.92 -2.15 35.13
C GLY A 344 24.98 -3.17 35.77
N LEU A 345 24.73 -4.32 35.12
CA LEU A 345 23.90 -5.42 35.61
C LEU A 345 24.73 -6.42 36.43
N SER A 346 24.08 -7.15 37.34
CA SER A 346 24.70 -8.34 37.93
C SER A 346 24.93 -9.44 36.87
N PRO A 347 25.87 -10.38 37.08
CA PRO A 347 26.11 -11.47 36.14
C PRO A 347 24.84 -12.27 35.78
N SER A 348 23.97 -12.52 36.77
CA SER A 348 22.71 -13.25 36.56
C SER A 348 21.71 -12.46 35.72
N GLU A 349 21.58 -11.14 35.95
CA GLU A 349 20.68 -10.28 35.16
C GLU A 349 21.19 -10.13 33.73
N ALA A 350 22.51 -9.96 33.55
CA ALA A 350 23.11 -9.86 32.23
C ALA A 350 22.89 -11.14 31.40
N GLU A 351 23.05 -12.31 32.02
CA GLU A 351 22.81 -13.60 31.36
C GLU A 351 21.32 -13.80 31.03
N THR A 352 20.43 -13.39 31.93
CA THR A 352 18.98 -13.40 31.68
C THR A 352 18.62 -12.52 30.47
N ALA A 353 19.16 -11.30 30.40
CA ALA A 353 18.95 -10.41 29.26
C ALA A 353 19.48 -11.00 27.95
N LYS A 354 20.70 -11.58 27.96
CA LYS A 354 21.25 -12.26 26.76
C LYS A 354 20.36 -13.40 26.29
N LYS A 355 19.87 -14.22 27.23
CA LYS A 355 18.97 -15.33 26.92
C LYS A 355 17.69 -14.83 26.25
N GLU A 356 17.01 -13.83 26.83
CA GLU A 356 15.81 -13.22 26.24
C GLU A 356 16.09 -12.67 24.84
N PHE A 357 17.22 -11.99 24.63
CA PHE A 357 17.58 -11.43 23.32
C PHE A 357 17.83 -12.52 22.28
N LYS A 358 18.47 -13.62 22.68
CA LYS A 358 18.75 -14.77 21.81
C LYS A 358 17.47 -15.54 21.47
N GLU A 359 16.56 -15.71 22.41
CA GLU A 359 15.25 -16.33 22.21
C GLU A 359 14.41 -15.53 21.21
N PHE A 360 14.35 -14.19 21.36
CA PHE A 360 13.72 -13.31 20.37
C PHE A 360 14.36 -13.48 18.98
N LEU A 361 15.70 -13.46 18.87
CA LEU A 361 16.38 -13.58 17.57
C LEU A 361 16.07 -14.93 16.92
N ASN A 362 16.13 -16.02 17.68
CA ASN A 362 15.80 -17.36 17.20
C ASN A 362 14.35 -17.44 16.71
N CYS A 363 13.40 -16.94 17.51
CA CYS A 363 11.99 -16.87 17.15
C CYS A 363 11.79 -16.08 15.84
N ALA A 364 12.41 -14.91 15.74
CA ALA A 364 12.31 -14.07 14.55
C ALA A 364 12.91 -14.72 13.29
N ILE A 365 14.09 -15.34 13.41
CA ILE A 365 14.77 -16.03 12.30
C ILE A 365 13.93 -17.23 11.83
N ALA A 366 13.50 -18.10 12.75
CA ALA A 366 12.70 -19.27 12.43
C ALA A 366 11.39 -18.89 11.73
N TYR A 367 10.72 -17.83 12.20
CA TYR A 367 9.51 -17.33 11.56
C TYR A 367 9.79 -16.83 10.14
N LEU A 368 10.86 -16.05 9.92
CA LEU A 368 11.23 -15.55 8.58
C LEU A 368 11.57 -16.70 7.60
N GLU A 369 12.18 -17.77 8.08
CA GLU A 369 12.55 -18.92 7.25
C GLU A 369 11.33 -19.63 6.64
N ASN A 370 10.24 -19.74 7.40
CA ASN A 370 8.99 -20.32 6.91
C ASN A 370 8.43 -19.58 5.67
N TRP A 371 8.69 -18.29 5.53
CA TRP A 371 8.19 -17.48 4.41
C TRP A 371 9.19 -17.33 3.26
N LEU A 372 10.49 -17.49 3.52
CA LEU A 372 11.53 -17.35 2.50
C LEU A 372 11.44 -18.41 1.40
N PHE A 373 11.04 -19.63 1.74
CA PHE A 373 10.89 -20.72 0.77
C PHE A 373 9.87 -20.40 -0.32
N CYS A 374 8.71 -19.86 0.07
CA CYS A 374 7.62 -19.48 -0.85
C CYS A 374 8.02 -18.37 -1.83
N LEU A 375 9.04 -17.57 -1.49
CA LEU A 375 9.54 -16.47 -2.31
C LEU A 375 10.60 -16.88 -3.32
N GLN A 376 11.27 -18.02 -3.11
CA GLN A 376 12.35 -18.47 -3.98
C GLN A 376 11.92 -18.62 -5.45
N PRO A 377 10.72 -19.15 -5.79
CA PRO A 377 10.23 -19.22 -7.17
C PRO A 377 10.05 -17.86 -7.86
N LEU A 378 9.91 -16.77 -7.10
CA LEU A 378 9.72 -15.41 -7.63
C LEU A 378 11.03 -14.63 -7.73
N SER A 379 12.11 -15.17 -7.17
CA SER A 379 13.42 -14.54 -7.15
C SER A 379 14.08 -14.60 -8.52
N LEU A 380 13.91 -13.55 -9.31
CA LEU A 380 14.91 -13.21 -10.32
C LEU A 380 16.07 -12.55 -9.58
N HIS A 381 17.32 -12.92 -9.84
CA HIS A 381 18.47 -12.24 -9.22
C HIS A 381 18.49 -10.77 -9.67
N THR A 382 17.87 -9.89 -8.86
CA THR A 382 17.28 -8.60 -9.24
C THR A 382 18.25 -7.43 -9.31
N ALA A 383 19.32 -7.60 -10.07
CA ALA A 383 19.74 -6.48 -10.87
C ALA A 383 19.60 -6.95 -12.31
N ALA A 384 18.99 -6.17 -13.20
CA ALA A 384 18.99 -6.46 -14.64
C ALA A 384 20.40 -6.84 -15.14
N SER A 385 21.46 -6.45 -14.43
CA SER A 385 22.85 -6.83 -14.64
C SER A 385 23.28 -8.28 -14.32
N GLN A 386 22.47 -9.10 -13.63
CA GLN A 386 22.86 -10.42 -13.10
C GLN A 386 21.86 -11.53 -13.41
N ILE A 387 20.76 -11.23 -14.12
CA ILE A 387 19.78 -12.25 -14.50
C ILE A 387 20.43 -13.18 -15.53
N SER A 388 20.30 -14.49 -15.31
CA SER A 388 20.70 -15.53 -16.26
C SER A 388 19.48 -16.12 -16.99
N CYS A 389 19.70 -16.83 -18.10
CA CYS A 389 18.63 -17.53 -18.82
C CYS A 389 18.03 -18.62 -17.92
N THR A 390 18.89 -19.33 -17.19
CA THR A 390 18.52 -20.35 -16.21
C THR A 390 17.62 -19.79 -15.10
N ASP A 391 17.83 -18.54 -14.67
CA ASP A 391 16.92 -17.91 -13.70
C ASP A 391 15.50 -17.75 -14.27
N MET A 392 15.38 -17.31 -15.53
CA MET A 392 14.07 -17.20 -16.18
C MET A 392 13.43 -18.56 -16.41
N GLU A 393 14.19 -19.56 -16.86
CA GLU A 393 13.72 -20.94 -17.00
C GLU A 393 13.21 -21.50 -15.67
N ASN A 394 13.96 -21.29 -14.58
CA ASN A 394 13.55 -21.72 -13.24
C ASN A 394 12.23 -21.08 -12.81
N VAL A 395 12.03 -19.78 -13.07
CA VAL A 395 10.76 -19.09 -12.78
C VAL A 395 9.63 -19.68 -13.62
N VAL A 396 9.84 -19.85 -14.92
CA VAL A 396 8.85 -20.40 -15.86
C VAL A 396 8.43 -21.81 -15.48
N GLN A 397 9.38 -22.67 -15.11
CA GLN A 397 9.13 -24.04 -14.70
C GLN A 397 8.42 -24.10 -13.34
N ARG A 398 8.93 -23.40 -12.32
CA ARG A 398 8.37 -23.44 -10.96
C ARG A 398 6.95 -22.86 -10.89
N LEU A 399 6.64 -21.88 -11.74
CA LEU A 399 5.31 -21.26 -11.82
C LEU A 399 4.43 -21.87 -12.92
N ASN A 400 4.89 -22.92 -13.61
CA ASN A 400 4.18 -23.61 -14.69
C ASN A 400 3.64 -22.66 -15.78
N LEU A 401 4.47 -21.69 -16.21
CA LEU A 401 4.03 -20.59 -17.08
C LEU A 401 3.99 -20.94 -18.57
N ILE A 402 4.59 -22.06 -18.99
CA ILE A 402 4.73 -22.42 -20.42
C ILE A 402 3.38 -22.48 -21.10
N LYS A 403 2.46 -23.32 -20.60
CA LYS A 403 1.11 -23.46 -21.16
C LYS A 403 0.28 -22.20 -20.95
N ARG A 404 0.42 -21.58 -19.78
CA ARG A 404 -0.39 -20.43 -19.36
C ARG A 404 -0.14 -19.18 -20.22
N LEU A 405 1.12 -18.91 -20.56
CA LEU A 405 1.51 -17.72 -21.32
C LEU A 405 1.81 -18.03 -22.80
N GLN A 406 1.69 -19.30 -23.20
CA GLN A 406 2.01 -19.83 -24.52
C GLN A 406 3.46 -19.51 -24.91
N LEU A 407 4.39 -19.91 -24.05
CA LEU A 407 5.82 -19.57 -24.19
C LEU A 407 6.54 -20.57 -25.11
N HIS A 408 7.47 -20.04 -25.90
CA HIS A 408 8.42 -20.82 -26.70
C HIS A 408 9.82 -20.70 -26.10
N MET A 409 10.29 -21.74 -25.40
CA MET A 409 11.55 -21.68 -24.62
C MET A 409 12.80 -21.51 -25.49
N ASP A 410 12.84 -22.13 -26.67
CA ASP A 410 13.98 -21.97 -27.59
C ASP A 410 14.06 -20.53 -28.11
N ASN A 411 12.90 -19.92 -28.41
CA ASN A 411 12.84 -18.50 -28.78
C ASN A 411 13.27 -17.63 -27.60
N MET A 412 12.86 -17.96 -26.37
CA MET A 412 13.26 -17.22 -25.17
C MET A 412 14.78 -17.20 -24.97
N TYR A 413 15.50 -18.27 -25.30
CA TYR A 413 16.97 -18.29 -25.26
C TYR A 413 17.57 -17.30 -26.29
N GLY A 414 17.02 -17.27 -27.50
CA GLY A 414 17.38 -16.29 -28.53
C GLY A 414 17.12 -14.85 -28.08
N GLU A 415 15.92 -14.59 -27.53
CA GLU A 415 15.55 -13.31 -26.93
C GLU A 415 16.52 -12.89 -25.82
N PHE A 416 16.90 -13.82 -24.94
CA PHE A 416 17.82 -13.56 -23.85
C PHE A 416 19.21 -13.14 -24.35
N SER A 417 19.65 -13.69 -25.47
CA SER A 417 20.90 -13.29 -26.14
C SER A 417 20.83 -11.85 -26.66
N ALA A 418 19.72 -11.47 -27.29
CA ALA A 418 19.47 -10.09 -27.73
C ALA A 418 19.38 -9.12 -26.53
N PHE A 419 18.68 -9.52 -25.48
CA PHE A 419 18.56 -8.76 -24.23
C PHE A 419 19.94 -8.42 -23.63
N LYS A 420 20.89 -9.37 -23.61
CA LYS A 420 22.24 -9.13 -23.10
C LYS A 420 22.98 -8.01 -23.85
N GLN A 421 22.83 -7.95 -25.17
CA GLN A 421 23.45 -6.91 -25.99
C GLN A 421 22.84 -5.54 -25.69
N ILE A 422 21.50 -5.46 -25.65
CA ILE A 422 20.77 -4.22 -25.33
C ILE A 422 21.13 -3.72 -23.94
N LEU A 423 21.15 -4.62 -22.96
CA LEU A 423 21.49 -4.32 -21.58
C LEU A 423 22.90 -3.75 -21.43
N HIS A 424 23.87 -4.23 -22.22
CA HIS A 424 25.24 -3.71 -22.21
C HIS A 424 25.27 -2.22 -22.58
N GLU A 425 24.51 -1.83 -23.61
CA GLU A 425 24.41 -0.43 -24.03
C GLU A 425 23.63 0.43 -23.03
N LEU A 426 22.49 -0.05 -22.54
CA LEU A 426 21.68 0.70 -21.57
C LEU A 426 22.40 0.96 -20.24
N LYS A 427 23.31 0.08 -19.83
CA LYS A 427 24.13 0.26 -18.62
C LYS A 427 25.12 1.43 -18.70
N LYS A 428 25.44 1.91 -19.90
CA LYS A 428 26.35 3.05 -20.11
C LYS A 428 25.69 4.37 -19.74
N ALA A 429 24.36 4.44 -19.75
CA ALA A 429 23.62 5.63 -19.35
C ALA A 429 23.80 5.91 -17.85
N GLU A 430 24.09 7.18 -17.51
CA GLU A 430 24.37 7.58 -16.12
C GLU A 430 23.19 7.33 -15.17
N ASP A 431 21.96 7.51 -15.67
CA ASP A 431 20.73 7.36 -14.90
C ASP A 431 20.35 5.89 -14.64
N TRP A 432 20.95 4.92 -15.35
CA TRP A 432 20.60 3.50 -15.27
C TRP A 432 20.68 2.94 -13.86
N LYS A 433 21.73 3.31 -13.09
CA LYS A 433 21.92 2.81 -11.73
C LYS A 433 20.79 3.23 -10.79
N GLY A 434 20.24 4.44 -10.98
CA GLY A 434 19.18 5.01 -10.16
C GLY A 434 17.77 4.48 -10.49
N LYS A 435 17.58 3.87 -11.67
CA LYS A 435 16.26 3.33 -12.08
C LYS A 435 15.84 2.15 -11.20
N SER A 436 14.56 2.13 -10.84
CA SER A 436 13.92 0.97 -10.21
C SER A 436 13.83 -0.22 -11.17
N THR A 437 13.62 -1.44 -10.65
CA THR A 437 13.52 -2.65 -11.48
C THR A 437 12.43 -2.56 -12.56
N PRO A 438 11.19 -2.09 -12.27
CA PRO A 438 10.18 -1.93 -13.31
C PRO A 438 10.57 -0.89 -14.37
N LEU A 439 11.25 0.19 -13.98
CA LEU A 439 11.68 1.23 -14.91
C LEU A 439 12.83 0.76 -15.79
N LYS A 440 13.75 -0.07 -15.27
CA LYS A 440 14.79 -0.74 -16.06
C LYS A 440 14.17 -1.63 -17.13
N TRP A 441 13.19 -2.46 -16.76
CA TRP A 441 12.49 -3.32 -17.73
C TRP A 441 11.69 -2.52 -18.75
N LYS A 442 11.02 -1.45 -18.32
CA LYS A 442 10.40 -0.51 -19.24
C LYS A 442 11.40 0.00 -20.28
N THR A 443 12.56 0.52 -19.85
CA THR A 443 13.59 1.02 -20.78
C THR A 443 14.12 -0.08 -21.71
N VAL A 444 14.22 -1.32 -21.25
CA VAL A 444 14.61 -2.46 -22.10
C VAL A 444 13.57 -2.70 -23.21
N PHE A 445 12.29 -2.74 -22.87
CA PHE A 445 11.22 -2.98 -23.86
C PHE A 445 10.92 -1.76 -24.73
N GLU A 446 11.25 -0.55 -24.29
CA GLU A 446 11.24 0.64 -25.16
C GLU A 446 12.37 0.61 -26.20
N ALA A 447 13.48 -0.08 -25.92
CA ALA A 447 14.61 -0.19 -26.81
C ALA A 447 14.44 -1.30 -27.87
N THR A 448 13.47 -2.21 -27.70
CA THR A 448 13.27 -3.32 -28.65
C THR A 448 11.89 -3.95 -28.55
N ASP A 449 11.37 -4.37 -29.70
CA ASP A 449 10.17 -5.21 -29.81
C ASP A 449 10.51 -6.72 -29.95
N THR A 450 11.80 -7.08 -29.90
CA THR A 450 12.27 -8.45 -30.20
C THR A 450 12.22 -9.42 -29.02
N LEU A 451 11.57 -9.06 -27.91
CA LEU A 451 11.58 -9.84 -26.65
C LEU A 451 10.17 -10.28 -26.16
N PRO A 452 9.30 -10.86 -27.01
CA PRO A 452 7.91 -11.13 -26.64
C PRO A 452 7.71 -12.21 -25.56
N ASN A 453 8.54 -13.28 -25.53
CA ASN A 453 8.46 -14.31 -24.48
C ASN A 453 8.96 -13.75 -23.14
N MET A 454 10.08 -13.04 -23.14
CA MET A 454 10.61 -12.37 -21.96
C MET A 454 9.61 -11.33 -21.41
N LEU A 455 9.01 -10.53 -22.29
CA LEU A 455 7.96 -9.58 -21.90
C LEU A 455 6.78 -10.29 -21.24
N SER A 456 6.33 -11.43 -21.78
CA SER A 456 5.22 -12.20 -21.21
C SER A 456 5.54 -12.69 -19.79
N VAL A 457 6.72 -13.26 -19.58
CA VAL A 457 7.17 -13.74 -18.25
C VAL A 457 7.34 -12.58 -17.28
N LEU A 458 7.97 -11.49 -17.69
CA LEU A 458 8.22 -10.33 -16.82
C LEU A 458 6.94 -9.58 -16.48
N SER A 459 6.00 -9.48 -17.42
CA SER A 459 4.68 -8.89 -17.16
C SER A 459 3.94 -9.70 -16.11
N PHE A 460 4.01 -11.04 -16.19
CA PHE A 460 3.45 -11.93 -15.18
C PHE A 460 4.10 -11.71 -13.81
N VAL A 461 5.43 -11.78 -13.73
CA VAL A 461 6.14 -11.70 -12.44
C VAL A 461 6.00 -10.31 -11.81
N LEU A 462 6.09 -9.22 -12.59
CA LEU A 462 5.94 -7.86 -12.08
C LEU A 462 4.49 -7.52 -11.71
N SER A 463 3.50 -8.21 -12.27
CA SER A 463 2.11 -8.02 -11.86
C SER A 463 1.86 -8.43 -10.41
N ILE A 464 2.68 -9.30 -9.83
CA ILE A 464 2.55 -9.80 -8.46
C ILE A 464 2.96 -8.72 -7.45
N PRO A 465 2.04 -8.27 -6.56
CA PRO A 465 2.34 -7.25 -5.57
C PRO A 465 3.28 -7.76 -4.48
N ALA A 466 4.17 -6.89 -4.04
CA ALA A 466 5.03 -7.15 -2.88
C ALA A 466 4.32 -6.94 -1.55
N THR A 467 3.40 -5.98 -1.50
CA THR A 467 2.65 -5.56 -0.31
C THR A 467 1.25 -5.07 -0.71
N THR A 468 0.35 -4.95 0.26
CA THR A 468 -1.00 -4.37 0.11
C THR A 468 -1.01 -2.84 0.17
N ARG A 469 0.16 -2.19 0.09
CA ARG A 469 0.32 -0.73 0.25
C ARG A 469 -0.57 0.10 -0.68
N TYR A 470 -0.82 -0.36 -1.91
CA TYR A 470 -1.67 0.40 -2.81
C TYR A 470 -3.10 0.51 -2.26
N VAL A 471 -3.62 -0.56 -1.65
CA VAL A 471 -4.93 -0.58 -0.99
C VAL A 471 -4.94 0.35 0.22
N GLU A 472 -3.89 0.35 1.05
CA GLU A 472 -3.76 1.32 2.15
C GLU A 472 -3.77 2.77 1.66
N ARG A 473 -3.12 3.04 0.52
CA ARG A 473 -3.16 4.36 -0.13
C ARG A 473 -4.57 4.71 -0.59
N ILE A 474 -5.35 3.75 -1.11
CA ILE A 474 -6.76 3.97 -1.44
C ILE A 474 -7.54 4.40 -0.19
N PHE A 475 -7.33 3.75 0.95
CA PHE A 475 -7.99 4.14 2.20
C PHE A 475 -7.58 5.54 2.68
N SER A 476 -6.32 5.94 2.49
CA SER A 476 -5.90 7.32 2.76
C SER A 476 -6.61 8.33 1.85
N TYR A 477 -6.75 8.03 0.56
CA TYR A 477 -7.53 8.87 -0.37
C TYR A 477 -9.02 8.90 0.03
N MET A 478 -9.58 7.76 0.43
CA MET A 478 -10.95 7.66 0.92
C MET A 478 -11.17 8.58 2.12
N GLN A 479 -10.28 8.56 3.12
CA GLN A 479 -10.39 9.44 4.30
C GLN A 479 -10.35 10.92 3.92
N ASN A 480 -9.46 11.29 2.99
CA ASN A 480 -9.35 12.66 2.51
C ASN A 480 -10.58 13.11 1.71
N LYS A 481 -11.18 12.21 0.93
CA LYS A 481 -12.34 12.53 0.09
C LYS A 481 -13.66 12.47 0.87
N TRP A 482 -13.77 11.54 1.79
CA TRP A 482 -14.98 11.25 2.57
C TRP A 482 -14.88 11.84 3.98
N ASN A 483 -14.60 13.14 4.05
CA ASN A 483 -14.53 13.89 5.30
C ASN A 483 -15.77 14.78 5.50
N ASP A 484 -16.01 15.21 6.73
CA ASP A 484 -17.21 15.97 7.11
C ASP A 484 -17.26 17.35 6.47
N ASN A 485 -16.11 17.94 6.16
CA ASN A 485 -15.98 19.25 5.52
C ASN A 485 -16.34 19.24 4.02
N ARG A 486 -16.43 18.07 3.37
CA ARG A 486 -16.73 17.92 1.93
C ARG A 486 -18.21 17.61 1.62
N ASN A 487 -19.14 18.07 2.45
CA ASN A 487 -20.61 18.04 2.23
C ASN A 487 -21.30 16.66 2.17
N ARG A 488 -20.85 15.67 2.96
CA ARG A 488 -21.50 14.33 3.04
C ARG A 488 -21.75 13.68 1.67
N CYS A 489 -20.67 13.43 0.91
CA CYS A 489 -20.74 12.65 -0.34
C CYS A 489 -21.37 11.27 -0.12
N SER A 490 -22.20 10.81 -1.07
CA SER A 490 -22.70 9.43 -1.08
C SER A 490 -21.58 8.43 -1.38
N THR A 491 -21.78 7.16 -1.01
CA THR A 491 -20.84 6.06 -1.30
C THR A 491 -20.47 6.01 -2.79
N GLU A 492 -21.47 6.11 -3.67
CA GLU A 492 -21.28 6.07 -5.13
C GLU A 492 -20.48 7.26 -5.68
N LEU A 493 -20.69 8.46 -5.13
CA LEU A 493 -19.91 9.63 -5.50
C LEU A 493 -18.45 9.46 -5.05
N THR A 494 -18.24 8.99 -3.82
CA THR A 494 -16.90 8.72 -3.28
C THR A 494 -16.15 7.67 -4.11
N LYS A 495 -16.83 6.56 -4.46
CA LYS A 495 -16.32 5.55 -5.40
C LYS A 495 -15.85 6.19 -6.70
N SER A 496 -16.71 7.01 -7.31
CA SER A 496 -16.41 7.65 -8.59
C SER A 496 -15.25 8.66 -8.50
N GLU A 497 -15.16 9.42 -7.41
CA GLU A 497 -14.03 10.31 -7.17
C GLU A 497 -12.70 9.56 -6.98
N LEU A 498 -12.74 8.42 -6.29
CA LEU A 498 -11.58 7.55 -6.09
C LEU A 498 -11.12 6.96 -7.41
N LEU A 499 -12.02 6.35 -8.18
CA LEU A 499 -11.73 5.78 -9.51
C LEU A 499 -11.07 6.81 -10.40
N MET A 500 -11.63 8.02 -10.46
CA MET A 500 -11.08 9.09 -11.27
C MET A 500 -9.71 9.54 -10.76
N SER A 501 -9.53 9.76 -9.46
CA SER A 501 -8.27 10.29 -8.90
C SER A 501 -7.12 9.28 -8.93
N LEU A 502 -7.43 7.99 -8.86
CA LEU A 502 -6.44 6.91 -8.80
C LEU A 502 -6.06 6.38 -10.19
N ASN A 503 -6.95 6.52 -11.18
CA ASN A 503 -6.71 6.01 -12.53
C ASN A 503 -6.29 7.10 -13.53
N LEU A 504 -6.70 8.36 -13.33
CA LEU A 504 -6.32 9.48 -14.19
C LEU A 504 -5.20 10.31 -13.55
N ASP A 505 -3.96 9.99 -13.91
CA ASP A 505 -2.77 10.70 -13.41
C ASP A 505 -2.28 11.75 -14.42
N LEU A 506 -3.10 12.77 -14.66
CA LEU A 506 -2.80 13.87 -15.60
C LEU A 506 -2.82 15.20 -14.87
N SER A 507 -1.94 16.15 -15.22
CA SER A 507 -2.11 17.53 -14.73
C SER A 507 -3.47 18.08 -15.17
N CYS A 508 -4.02 19.08 -14.48
CA CYS A 508 -5.31 19.66 -14.89
C CYS A 508 -5.25 20.24 -16.31
N ALA A 509 -4.09 20.75 -16.73
CA ALA A 509 -3.85 21.25 -18.07
C ALA A 509 -3.82 20.11 -19.09
N ASP A 510 -3.06 19.04 -18.83
CA ASP A 510 -2.97 17.88 -19.73
C ASP A 510 -4.31 17.18 -19.85
N PHE A 511 -5.07 17.08 -18.75
CA PHE A 511 -6.42 16.55 -18.76
C PHE A 511 -7.34 17.38 -19.66
N HIS A 512 -7.29 18.71 -19.59
CA HIS A 512 -8.06 19.57 -20.48
C HIS A 512 -7.68 19.33 -21.95
N THR A 513 -6.38 19.27 -22.26
CA THR A 513 -5.88 18.98 -23.61
C THR A 513 -6.34 17.61 -24.12
N MET A 514 -6.28 16.58 -23.28
CA MET A 514 -6.77 15.24 -23.61
C MET A 514 -8.27 15.28 -23.92
N VAL A 515 -9.07 15.87 -23.03
CA VAL A 515 -10.54 15.89 -23.17
C VAL A 515 -10.98 16.60 -24.43
N LEU A 516 -10.26 17.61 -24.92
CA LEU A 516 -10.61 18.29 -26.19
C LEU A 516 -10.70 17.35 -27.39
N LYS A 517 -9.92 16.27 -27.40
CA LYS A 517 -9.86 15.27 -28.47
C LYS A 517 -10.64 13.99 -28.14
N ASP A 518 -11.34 13.98 -27.01
CA ASP A 518 -11.84 12.74 -26.39
C ASP A 518 -13.33 12.48 -26.63
N ARG A 519 -13.68 11.21 -26.78
CA ARG A 519 -15.08 10.75 -26.88
C ARG A 519 -15.92 11.09 -25.64
N ALA A 520 -15.31 11.29 -24.47
CA ALA A 520 -15.97 11.73 -23.25
C ALA A 520 -16.71 13.07 -23.41
N LEU A 521 -16.29 13.92 -24.37
CA LEU A 521 -17.04 15.11 -24.74
C LEU A 521 -18.44 14.78 -25.25
N THR A 522 -18.59 13.71 -26.03
CA THR A 522 -19.88 13.33 -26.61
C THR A 522 -20.85 12.84 -25.53
N ALA A 523 -20.36 12.03 -24.58
CA ALA A 523 -21.15 11.58 -23.44
C ALA A 523 -21.54 12.75 -22.52
N ALA A 524 -20.62 13.67 -22.24
CA ALA A 524 -20.87 14.86 -21.43
C ALA A 524 -21.82 15.88 -22.09
N ARG A 525 -21.81 15.98 -23.42
CA ARG A 525 -22.72 16.85 -24.20
C ARG A 525 -24.15 16.33 -24.21
N ARG A 526 -24.36 15.01 -24.24
CA ARG A 526 -25.68 14.38 -24.25
C ARG A 526 -26.32 14.33 -22.85
N ASN A 527 -27.63 14.06 -22.79
CA ASN A 527 -28.35 13.82 -21.52
C ASN A 527 -27.92 12.52 -20.80
N GLN A 528 -27.05 11.71 -21.42
CA GLN A 528 -26.52 10.44 -20.91
C GLN A 528 -25.79 10.58 -19.56
N LYS A 529 -25.33 11.79 -19.19
CA LYS A 529 -24.80 12.07 -17.85
C LYS A 529 -25.85 12.00 -16.73
N TYR A 530 -27.14 12.05 -17.03
CA TYR A 530 -28.22 12.02 -16.05
C TYR A 530 -28.90 10.66 -16.05
N SER A 531 -28.60 9.81 -15.05
CA SER A 531 -29.14 8.45 -14.94
C SER A 531 -30.67 8.40 -14.94
N TRP A 532 -31.33 9.40 -14.35
CA TRP A 532 -32.80 9.50 -14.31
C TRP A 532 -33.44 9.83 -15.67
N LYS A 533 -32.72 10.46 -16.60
CA LYS A 533 -33.23 10.70 -17.96
C LYS A 533 -33.12 9.45 -18.83
N SER A 534 -32.14 8.58 -18.56
CA SER A 534 -31.98 7.28 -19.22
C SER A 534 -33.10 6.31 -18.83
N ALA A 535 -33.52 6.31 -17.55
CA ALA A 535 -34.60 5.45 -17.04
C ALA A 535 -35.99 5.82 -17.60
N HIS A 536 -36.25 7.10 -17.90
CA HIS A 536 -37.51 7.53 -18.50
C HIS A 536 -37.66 7.11 -19.97
N HIS A 537 -36.57 6.92 -20.70
CA HIS A 537 -36.63 6.43 -22.09
C HIS A 537 -36.97 4.93 -22.19
N ASN A 538 -36.60 4.13 -21.18
CA ASN A 538 -36.97 2.71 -21.13
C ASN A 538 -38.40 2.49 -20.61
N SER A 539 -38.93 3.37 -19.76
CA SER A 539 -40.34 3.30 -19.32
C SER A 539 -41.35 3.79 -20.38
N GLN A 540 -40.95 4.69 -21.28
CA GLN A 540 -41.80 5.12 -22.40
C GLN A 540 -41.86 4.12 -23.57
N LYS A 541 -40.93 3.17 -23.68
CA LYS A 541 -41.00 2.10 -24.69
C LYS A 541 -41.94 0.94 -24.32
N ASN A 542 -42.35 0.83 -23.06
CA ASN A 542 -43.28 -0.21 -22.60
C ASN A 542 -44.76 0.22 -22.62
N PHE A 543 -45.09 1.37 -23.22
CA PHE A 543 -46.46 1.86 -23.37
C PHE A 543 -46.78 2.23 -24.82
N ILE A 544 -46.48 1.34 -25.77
CA ILE A 544 -47.18 1.31 -27.05
C ILE A 544 -47.36 -0.17 -27.46
N LEU A 545 -48.49 -0.73 -27.05
CA LEU A 545 -49.11 -1.91 -27.67
C LEU A 545 -50.52 -1.48 -28.10
N PRO A 546 -51.02 -1.94 -29.24
CA PRO A 546 -52.29 -2.64 -29.29
C PRO A 546 -52.12 -4.06 -28.76
#